data_AF-A0A2K6EJL3-F1
#
_entry.id   AF-A0A2K6EJL3-F1
#
_cell.length_a   1.000
_cell.length_b   1.000
_cell.length_c   1.000
_cell.angle_alpha   90.00
_cell.angle_beta   90.00
_cell.angle_gamma   90.00
#
_symmetry.space_group_name_H-M   'P 1'
#
loop_
_entity.id
_entity.type
_entity.pdbx_description
1 polymer ?
#
loop_
_entity_poly.entity_id
_entity_poly.type
_entity_poly.pdbx_seq_one_letter_code
_entity_poly.pdbx_strand_id
1 'polypeptide(L)'
;MSAFSEAALEKKLWELSNSQQSVQTLSPWLIRHREHPLPVVTVWERELRKAKPNRKLAFLYLASDVIQSSNRKGPEFTKDFAPVIVEAFKHVSSETDASCKKHLGRVLSIWEERSVYENDVLEQLKQVKVDENENYLVRALRDLENAASGDAAVRQRIASLPVEVQEVSLLDKITDKESGERLSKMVEDACTLLADYSGRLAADIDDRKQLTRMLEALAEKEHKLEEYMRKLARVSLVCKELGSRIQSLPDLSRLPNVTGSHMHLPFAGDIYSED
;
A
#
# COMPACT_ATOMS: atom_id res chain seq x y z
N MET A 1 -18.40 2.86 -38.73
CA MET A 1 -17.81 2.73 -37.38
C MET A 1 -16.32 2.99 -37.48
N SER A 2 -15.72 3.74 -36.57
CA SER A 2 -14.27 4.01 -36.62
C SER A 2 -13.48 2.71 -36.37
N ALA A 3 -12.51 2.42 -37.23
CA ALA A 3 -11.55 1.34 -36.98
C ALA A 3 -10.70 1.66 -35.74
N PHE A 4 -10.20 0.61 -35.08
CA PHE A 4 -9.21 0.77 -34.02
C PHE A 4 -7.87 1.24 -34.63
N SER A 5 -7.21 2.19 -33.97
CA SER A 5 -5.82 2.56 -34.23
C SER A 5 -5.18 3.06 -32.94
N GLU A 6 -3.87 2.83 -32.77
CA GLU A 6 -3.14 3.32 -31.59
C GLU A 6 -3.22 4.84 -31.48
N ALA A 7 -3.08 5.57 -32.59
CA ALA A 7 -3.18 7.04 -32.59
C ALA A 7 -4.55 7.55 -32.11
N ALA A 8 -5.65 6.86 -32.46
CA ALA A 8 -6.97 7.21 -31.95
C ALA A 8 -7.09 6.97 -30.44
N LEU A 9 -6.46 5.91 -29.93
CA LEU A 9 -6.39 5.62 -28.50
C LEU A 9 -5.54 6.66 -27.76
N GLU A 10 -4.35 6.99 -28.27
CA GLU A 10 -3.47 8.02 -27.70
C GLU A 10 -4.20 9.36 -27.56
N LYS A 11 -4.93 9.79 -28.61
CA LYS A 11 -5.73 11.02 -28.54
C LYS A 11 -6.81 10.94 -27.44
N LYS A 12 -7.51 9.81 -27.33
CA LYS A 12 -8.53 9.60 -26.29
C LYS A 12 -7.94 9.57 -24.88
N LEU A 13 -6.77 8.96 -24.70
CA LEU A 13 -6.03 8.97 -23.43
C LEU A 13 -5.50 10.37 -23.10
N TRP A 14 -5.14 11.17 -24.11
CA TRP A 14 -4.75 12.56 -23.90
C TRP A 14 -5.92 13.41 -23.36
N GLU A 15 -7.16 13.15 -23.78
CA GLU A 15 -8.38 13.80 -23.30
C GLU A 15 -8.91 13.22 -21.96
N LEU A 16 -8.34 12.12 -21.49
CA LEU A 16 -8.78 11.43 -20.26
C LEU A 16 -8.57 12.30 -19.01
N SER A 17 -9.60 12.37 -18.17
CA SER A 17 -9.59 13.09 -16.89
C SER A 17 -10.07 12.21 -15.74
N ASN A 18 -9.86 12.67 -14.49
CA ASN A 18 -10.32 11.98 -13.29
C ASN A 18 -11.86 11.98 -13.12
N SER A 19 -12.62 12.60 -14.05
CA SER A 19 -14.07 12.61 -13.97
C SER A 19 -14.66 11.26 -14.38
N GLN A 20 -15.70 10.82 -13.65
CA GLN A 20 -16.40 9.56 -13.95
C GLN A 20 -16.95 9.55 -15.39
N GLN A 21 -17.45 10.69 -15.87
CA GLN A 21 -17.96 10.82 -17.24
C GLN A 21 -16.89 10.57 -18.30
N SER A 22 -15.66 11.06 -18.10
CA SER A 22 -14.54 10.85 -19.02
C SER A 22 -14.18 9.37 -19.14
N VAL A 23 -14.09 8.67 -18.00
CA VAL A 23 -13.85 7.22 -17.95
C VAL A 23 -14.99 6.44 -18.61
N GLN A 24 -16.24 6.74 -18.25
CA GLN A 24 -17.43 6.04 -18.78
C GLN A 24 -17.67 6.30 -20.27
N THR A 25 -17.11 7.35 -20.84
CA THR A 25 -17.19 7.60 -22.29
C THR A 25 -16.15 6.77 -23.06
N LEU A 26 -14.95 6.58 -22.48
CA LEU A 26 -13.85 5.88 -23.14
C LEU A 26 -13.91 4.36 -22.96
N SER A 27 -14.28 3.88 -21.77
CA SER A 27 -14.31 2.44 -21.47
C SER A 27 -15.19 1.62 -22.44
N PRO A 28 -16.43 2.01 -22.77
CA PRO A 28 -17.25 1.28 -23.74
C PRO A 28 -16.64 1.25 -25.16
N TRP A 29 -15.87 2.29 -25.52
CA TRP A 29 -15.15 2.32 -26.79
C TRP A 29 -14.03 1.27 -26.80
N LEU A 30 -13.25 1.17 -25.72
CA LEU A 30 -12.22 0.13 -25.58
C LEU A 30 -12.81 -1.29 -25.59
N ILE A 31 -13.90 -1.51 -24.86
CA ILE A 31 -14.57 -2.82 -24.79
C ILE A 31 -15.12 -3.25 -26.16
N ARG A 32 -15.50 -2.30 -27.03
CA ARG A 32 -15.93 -2.60 -28.41
C ARG A 32 -14.77 -3.10 -29.27
N HIS A 33 -13.54 -2.69 -28.96
CA HIS A 33 -12.33 -3.10 -29.66
C HIS A 33 -11.55 -4.18 -28.90
N ARG A 34 -12.26 -5.04 -28.15
CA ARG A 34 -11.67 -6.17 -27.39
C ARG A 34 -10.93 -7.21 -28.22
N GLU A 35 -11.08 -7.19 -29.55
CA GLU A 35 -10.30 -8.00 -30.49
C GLU A 35 -8.83 -7.53 -30.57
N HIS A 36 -8.51 -6.35 -30.00
CA HIS A 36 -7.17 -5.79 -29.90
C HIS A 36 -6.78 -5.46 -28.45
N PRO A 37 -6.85 -6.41 -27.50
CA PRO A 37 -6.61 -6.15 -26.09
C PRO A 37 -5.14 -5.79 -25.82
N LEU A 38 -4.21 -6.55 -26.39
CA LEU A 38 -2.77 -6.32 -26.22
C LEU A 38 -2.31 -4.93 -26.72
N PRO A 39 -2.63 -4.47 -27.96
CA PRO A 39 -2.31 -3.11 -28.38
C PRO A 39 -2.91 -2.03 -27.47
N VAL A 40 -4.15 -2.22 -26.99
CA VAL A 40 -4.78 -1.28 -26.05
C VAL A 40 -3.97 -1.19 -24.76
N VAL A 41 -3.60 -2.32 -24.17
CA VAL A 41 -2.85 -2.38 -22.91
C VAL A 41 -1.46 -1.77 -23.07
N THR A 42 -0.75 -2.07 -24.18
CA THR A 42 0.57 -1.52 -24.47
C THR A 42 0.54 0.01 -24.61
N VAL A 43 -0.42 0.56 -25.36
CA VAL A 43 -0.57 2.01 -25.50
C VAL A 43 -0.95 2.64 -24.17
N TRP A 44 -1.87 2.02 -23.42
CA TRP A 44 -2.27 2.49 -22.10
C TRP A 44 -1.09 2.58 -21.14
N GLU A 45 -0.24 1.55 -21.07
CA GLU A 45 0.92 1.54 -20.17
C GLU A 45 1.93 2.61 -20.56
N ARG A 46 2.23 2.71 -21.85
CA ARG A 46 3.13 3.73 -22.41
C ARG A 46 2.69 5.13 -22.06
N GLU A 47 1.40 5.44 -22.24
CA GLU A 47 0.85 6.77 -21.97
C GLU A 47 0.68 7.04 -20.47
N LEU A 48 0.40 6.02 -19.65
CA LEU A 48 0.40 6.13 -18.18
C LEU A 48 1.77 6.58 -17.65
N ARG A 49 2.86 5.98 -18.14
CA ARG A 49 4.22 6.32 -17.72
C ARG A 49 4.56 7.78 -18.08
N LYS A 50 4.12 8.27 -19.25
CA LYS A 50 4.32 9.66 -19.69
C LYS A 50 3.41 10.67 -18.98
N ALA A 51 2.26 10.25 -18.47
CA ALA A 51 1.27 11.15 -17.88
C ALA A 51 1.79 11.84 -16.61
N LYS A 52 1.36 13.08 -16.38
CA LYS A 52 1.66 13.82 -15.13
C LYS A 52 1.02 13.12 -13.92
N PRO A 53 1.62 13.21 -12.71
CA PRO A 53 1.11 12.55 -11.49
C PRO A 53 -0.39 12.68 -11.24
N ASN A 54 -0.94 13.90 -11.38
CA ASN A 54 -2.35 14.20 -11.17
C ASN A 54 -3.31 13.54 -12.17
N ARG A 55 -2.80 13.02 -13.29
CA ARG A 55 -3.58 12.33 -14.33
C ARG A 55 -3.50 10.81 -14.25
N LYS A 56 -2.49 10.25 -13.57
CA LYS A 56 -2.25 8.80 -13.54
C LYS A 56 -3.40 8.02 -12.88
N LEU A 57 -4.10 8.63 -11.92
CA LEU A 57 -5.31 8.03 -11.34
C LEU A 57 -6.40 7.77 -12.39
N ALA A 58 -6.60 8.68 -13.35
CA ALA A 58 -7.59 8.50 -14.40
C ALA A 58 -7.32 7.24 -15.25
N PHE A 59 -6.04 6.95 -15.51
CA PHE A 59 -5.64 5.75 -16.25
C PHE A 59 -5.97 4.48 -15.48
N LEU A 60 -5.77 4.47 -14.15
CA LEU A 60 -6.13 3.34 -13.30
C LEU A 60 -7.64 3.17 -13.17
N TYR A 61 -8.40 4.26 -13.10
CA TYR A 61 -9.87 4.19 -13.15
C TYR A 61 -10.38 3.65 -14.47
N LEU A 62 -9.77 4.06 -15.58
CA LEU A 62 -10.07 3.51 -16.89
C LEU A 62 -9.78 2.01 -16.97
N ALA A 63 -8.58 1.58 -16.57
CA ALA A 63 -8.22 0.16 -16.54
C ALA A 63 -9.19 -0.64 -15.66
N SER A 64 -9.48 -0.13 -14.46
CA SER A 64 -10.41 -0.74 -13.51
C SER A 64 -11.82 -0.91 -14.10
N ASP A 65 -12.34 0.12 -14.78
CA ASP A 65 -13.67 0.05 -15.40
C ASP A 65 -13.68 -0.91 -16.61
N VAL A 66 -12.63 -0.89 -17.44
CA VAL A 66 -12.49 -1.77 -18.60
C VAL A 66 -12.43 -3.23 -18.16
N ILE A 67 -11.51 -3.58 -17.26
CA ILE A 67 -11.32 -4.96 -16.77
C ILE A 67 -12.62 -5.50 -16.18
N GLN A 68 -13.28 -4.72 -15.31
CA GLN A 68 -14.52 -5.14 -14.65
C GLN A 68 -15.69 -5.27 -15.64
N SER A 69 -15.81 -4.34 -16.58
CA SER A 69 -16.93 -4.31 -17.53
C SER A 69 -16.74 -5.29 -18.69
N SER A 70 -15.50 -5.58 -19.08
CA SER A 70 -15.20 -6.56 -20.12
C SER A 70 -15.34 -8.00 -19.64
N ASN A 71 -15.22 -8.27 -18.34
CA ASN A 71 -15.20 -9.65 -17.82
C ASN A 71 -16.49 -10.44 -18.14
N ARG A 72 -17.64 -9.75 -18.28
CA ARG A 72 -18.91 -10.36 -18.73
C ARG A 72 -18.87 -10.82 -20.19
N LYS A 73 -17.96 -10.26 -20.97
CA LYS A 73 -17.81 -10.38 -22.42
C LYS A 73 -16.67 -11.33 -22.79
N GLY A 74 -15.62 -11.39 -21.98
CA GLY A 74 -14.46 -12.26 -22.13
C GLY A 74 -13.30 -11.84 -21.21
N PRO A 75 -12.34 -12.74 -20.96
CA PRO A 75 -11.24 -12.50 -20.03
C PRO A 75 -10.02 -11.79 -20.66
N GLU A 76 -10.11 -11.37 -21.92
CA GLU A 76 -8.94 -10.95 -22.72
C GLU A 76 -8.24 -9.73 -22.09
N PHE A 77 -9.01 -8.72 -21.69
CA PHE A 77 -8.45 -7.57 -20.99
C PHE A 77 -7.91 -7.94 -19.62
N THR A 78 -8.61 -8.76 -18.83
CA THR A 78 -8.12 -9.20 -17.52
C THR A 78 -6.76 -9.89 -17.66
N LYS A 79 -6.63 -10.78 -18.64
CA LYS A 79 -5.39 -11.52 -18.92
C LYS A 79 -4.25 -10.60 -19.37
N ASP A 80 -4.52 -9.67 -20.29
CA ASP A 80 -3.48 -8.80 -20.85
C ASP A 80 -3.07 -7.67 -19.89
N PHE A 81 -3.98 -7.20 -19.02
CA PHE A 81 -3.64 -6.23 -17.98
C PHE A 81 -2.86 -6.86 -16.82
N ALA A 82 -3.10 -8.13 -16.48
CA ALA A 82 -2.44 -8.80 -15.35
C ALA A 82 -0.90 -8.60 -15.29
N PRO A 83 -0.11 -8.83 -16.37
CA PRO A 83 1.34 -8.68 -16.32
C PRO A 83 1.81 -7.23 -16.14
N VAL A 84 1.02 -6.23 -16.53
CA VAL A 84 1.43 -4.81 -16.48
C VAL A 84 0.85 -4.08 -15.27
N ILE A 85 -0.21 -4.60 -14.65
CA ILE A 85 -0.97 -3.85 -13.65
C ILE A 85 -0.18 -3.68 -12.34
N VAL A 86 0.64 -4.66 -11.98
CA VAL A 86 1.51 -4.59 -10.80
C VAL A 86 2.55 -3.48 -10.96
N GLU A 87 3.23 -3.44 -12.10
CA GLU A 87 4.22 -2.42 -12.42
C GLU A 87 3.58 -1.03 -12.58
N ALA A 88 2.37 -0.95 -13.14
CA ALA A 88 1.60 0.28 -13.18
C ALA A 88 1.25 0.79 -11.77
N PHE A 89 0.85 -0.09 -10.86
CA PHE A 89 0.58 0.29 -9.47
C PHE A 89 1.85 0.78 -8.75
N LYS A 90 2.98 0.09 -8.90
CA LYS A 90 4.29 0.54 -8.37
C LYS A 90 4.65 1.91 -8.90
N HIS A 91 4.56 2.10 -10.22
CA HIS A 91 4.85 3.37 -10.88
C HIS A 91 3.99 4.50 -10.30
N VAL A 92 2.67 4.32 -10.26
CA VAL A 92 1.76 5.37 -9.74
C VAL A 92 1.96 5.60 -8.25
N SER A 93 2.21 4.57 -7.45
CA SER A 93 2.49 4.74 -6.02
C SER A 93 3.75 5.56 -5.78
N SER A 94 4.82 5.32 -6.55
CA SER A 94 6.09 6.03 -6.43
C SER A 94 6.04 7.49 -6.88
N GLU A 95 5.17 7.83 -7.83
CA GLU A 95 5.09 9.17 -8.42
C GLU A 95 3.95 10.04 -7.86
N THR A 96 3.17 9.55 -6.88
CA THR A 96 2.00 10.26 -6.35
C THR A 96 1.99 10.40 -4.82
N ASP A 97 1.17 11.33 -4.33
CA ASP A 97 1.09 11.70 -2.92
C ASP A 97 0.23 10.73 -2.08
N ALA A 98 0.20 10.94 -0.76
CA ALA A 98 -0.59 10.13 0.16
C ALA A 98 -2.10 10.13 -0.17
N SER A 99 -2.62 11.22 -0.77
CA SER A 99 -4.00 11.31 -1.23
C SER A 99 -4.26 10.33 -2.37
N CYS A 100 -3.41 10.30 -3.39
CA CYS A 100 -3.50 9.32 -4.48
C CYS A 100 -3.35 7.88 -3.98
N LYS A 101 -2.46 7.63 -3.01
CA LYS A 101 -2.30 6.28 -2.42
C LYS A 101 -3.55 5.76 -1.72
N LYS A 102 -4.38 6.63 -1.13
CA LYS A 102 -5.71 6.23 -0.62
C LYS A 102 -6.64 5.76 -1.74
N HIS A 103 -6.58 6.41 -2.90
CA HIS A 103 -7.36 6.02 -4.07
C HIS A 103 -6.87 4.70 -4.67
N LEU A 104 -5.55 4.46 -4.72
CA LEU A 104 -4.98 3.16 -5.10
C LEU A 104 -5.47 2.05 -4.18
N GLY A 105 -5.41 2.28 -2.87
CA GLY A 105 -5.93 1.35 -1.87
C GLY A 105 -7.40 1.02 -2.06
N ARG A 106 -8.24 2.03 -2.37
CA ARG A 106 -9.66 1.82 -2.68
C ARG A 106 -9.87 0.98 -3.94
N VAL A 107 -9.09 1.21 -5.00
CA VAL A 107 -9.18 0.40 -6.23
C VAL A 107 -8.82 -1.06 -5.92
N LEU A 108 -7.75 -1.29 -5.15
CA LEU A 108 -7.33 -2.63 -4.75
C LEU A 108 -8.39 -3.35 -3.91
N SER A 109 -8.98 -2.66 -2.93
CA SER A 109 -10.08 -3.24 -2.12
C SER A 109 -11.28 -3.64 -2.98
N ILE A 110 -11.65 -2.82 -3.97
CA ILE A 110 -12.75 -3.15 -4.90
C ILE A 110 -12.41 -4.40 -5.74
N TRP A 111 -11.15 -4.52 -6.18
CA TRP A 111 -10.72 -5.69 -6.96
C TRP A 111 -10.70 -6.98 -6.15
N GLU A 112 -10.33 -6.89 -4.87
CA GLU A 112 -10.38 -8.00 -3.93
C GLU A 112 -11.83 -8.42 -3.63
N GLU A 113 -12.70 -7.47 -3.29
CA GLU A 113 -14.13 -7.70 -3.03
C GLU A 113 -14.87 -8.35 -4.20
N ARG A 114 -14.47 -8.00 -5.43
CA ARG A 114 -15.11 -8.50 -6.66
C ARG A 114 -14.36 -9.66 -7.31
N SER A 115 -13.27 -10.13 -6.70
CA SER A 115 -12.40 -11.18 -7.24
C SER A 115 -12.02 -10.92 -8.71
N VAL A 116 -11.60 -9.69 -9.01
CA VAL A 116 -11.25 -9.25 -10.39
C VAL A 116 -10.01 -9.98 -10.91
N TYR A 117 -9.07 -10.27 -10.02
CA TYR A 117 -7.85 -11.04 -10.29
C TYR A 117 -7.74 -12.22 -9.32
N GLU A 118 -6.90 -13.19 -9.69
CA GLU A 118 -6.49 -14.26 -8.78
C GLU A 118 -5.67 -13.72 -7.60
N ASN A 119 -5.62 -14.52 -6.52
CA ASN A 119 -5.00 -14.11 -5.26
C ASN A 119 -3.51 -13.75 -5.42
N ASP A 120 -2.79 -14.37 -6.35
CA ASP A 120 -1.37 -14.11 -6.59
C ASP A 120 -1.11 -12.66 -7.05
N VAL A 121 -1.90 -12.14 -7.99
CA VAL A 121 -1.80 -10.75 -8.48
C VAL A 121 -2.25 -9.78 -7.39
N LEU A 122 -3.32 -10.10 -6.66
CA LEU A 122 -3.79 -9.26 -5.54
C LEU A 122 -2.74 -9.16 -4.42
N GLU A 123 -2.06 -10.25 -4.08
CA GLU A 123 -0.98 -10.25 -3.09
C GLU A 123 0.24 -9.45 -3.58
N GLN A 124 0.63 -9.57 -4.85
CA GLN A 124 1.68 -8.72 -5.44
C GLN A 124 1.33 -7.23 -5.38
N LEU A 125 0.07 -6.87 -5.66
CA LEU A 125 -0.40 -5.49 -5.54
C LEU A 125 -0.39 -4.98 -4.09
N LYS A 126 -0.66 -5.85 -3.10
CA LYS A 126 -0.54 -5.51 -1.68
C LYS A 126 0.92 -5.27 -1.26
N GLN A 127 1.87 -6.05 -1.80
CA GLN A 127 3.29 -5.90 -1.51
C GLN A 127 3.87 -4.54 -1.92
N VAL A 128 3.33 -3.91 -2.98
CA VAL A 128 3.71 -2.55 -3.39
C VAL A 128 3.60 -1.54 -2.24
N LYS A 129 2.58 -1.70 -1.38
CA LYS A 129 2.36 -0.83 -0.21
C LYS A 129 3.31 -1.15 0.95
N VAL A 130 3.82 -2.36 1.03
CA VAL A 130 4.74 -2.82 2.08
C VAL A 130 6.15 -2.33 1.79
N ASP A 131 6.61 -2.49 0.56
CA ASP A 131 7.97 -2.13 0.11
C ASP A 131 8.29 -0.64 0.28
N GLU A 132 7.32 0.26 0.05
CA GLU A 132 7.51 1.70 0.32
C GLU A 132 7.71 2.02 1.81
N ASN A 133 7.00 1.31 2.69
CA ASN A 133 7.13 1.53 4.14
C ASN A 133 8.46 1.01 4.65
N GLU A 134 8.91 -0.16 4.19
CA GLU A 134 10.20 -0.74 4.53
C GLU A 134 11.35 0.16 4.06
N ASN A 135 11.31 0.64 2.82
CA ASN A 135 12.33 1.56 2.30
C ASN A 135 12.38 2.89 3.08
N TYR A 136 11.23 3.43 3.50
CA TYR A 136 11.21 4.60 4.38
C TYR A 136 11.79 4.29 5.76
N LEU A 137 11.41 3.17 6.38
CA LEU A 137 11.94 2.73 7.68
C LEU A 137 13.46 2.58 7.65
N VAL A 138 14.01 1.96 6.62
CA VAL A 138 15.46 1.79 6.43
C VAL A 138 16.17 3.15 6.32
N ARG A 139 15.61 4.10 5.57
CA ARG A 139 16.17 5.46 5.48
C ARG A 139 16.07 6.19 6.81
N ALA A 140 14.90 6.20 7.44
CA ALA A 140 14.68 6.87 8.72
C ALA A 140 15.61 6.34 9.83
N LEU A 141 15.86 5.03 9.87
CA LEU A 141 16.83 4.43 10.80
C LEU A 141 18.27 4.88 10.51
N ARG A 142 18.66 4.97 9.23
CA ARG A 142 19.99 5.46 8.82
C ARG A 142 20.19 6.95 9.09
N ASP A 143 19.14 7.74 8.95
CA ASP A 143 19.18 9.18 9.22
C ASP A 143 19.25 9.43 10.74
N LEU A 144 18.62 8.58 11.55
CA LEU A 144 18.76 8.59 13.02
C LEU A 144 20.21 8.35 13.48
N GLU A 145 20.94 7.48 12.78
CA GLU A 145 22.36 7.21 13.05
C GLU A 145 23.23 8.47 12.89
N ASN A 146 22.78 9.43 12.06
CA ASN A 146 23.46 10.69 11.78
C ASN A 146 22.76 11.92 12.40
N ALA A 147 21.86 11.72 13.38
CA ALA A 147 21.01 12.79 13.92
C ALA A 147 21.81 13.89 14.64
N ALA A 148 21.25 15.11 14.71
CA ALA A 148 21.81 16.23 15.46
C ALA A 148 21.94 15.93 16.97
N SER A 149 21.04 15.11 17.52
CA SER A 149 21.16 14.52 18.86
C SER A 149 22.41 13.65 19.05
N GLY A 150 23.03 13.16 17.98
CA GLY A 150 24.29 12.41 17.95
C GLY A 150 25.53 13.30 17.75
N ASP A 151 25.35 14.54 17.26
CA ASP A 151 26.41 15.51 16.94
C ASP A 151 27.09 16.07 18.22
N ALA A 152 28.01 15.28 18.77
CA ALA A 152 28.72 15.59 20.00
C ALA A 152 29.58 16.85 19.87
N ALA A 153 30.12 17.11 18.68
CA ALA A 153 30.95 18.27 18.41
C ALA A 153 30.15 19.58 18.50
N VAL A 154 28.95 19.63 17.90
CA VAL A 154 28.07 20.80 18.01
C VAL A 154 27.59 21.00 19.44
N ARG A 155 27.21 19.93 20.15
CA ARG A 155 26.84 20.03 21.59
C ARG A 155 27.98 20.56 22.44
N GLN A 156 29.21 20.12 22.20
CA GLN A 156 30.37 20.62 22.92
C GLN A 156 30.62 22.11 22.61
N ARG A 157 30.48 22.55 21.35
CA ARG A 157 30.58 23.97 20.98
C ARG A 157 29.52 24.84 21.64
N ILE A 158 28.28 24.35 21.73
CA ILE A 158 27.19 25.04 22.43
C ILE A 158 27.49 25.12 23.93
N ALA A 159 27.95 24.03 24.54
CA ALA A 159 28.32 23.99 25.96
C ALA A 159 29.54 24.87 26.30
N SER A 160 30.44 25.09 25.34
CA SER A 160 31.64 25.92 25.50
C SER A 160 31.43 27.38 25.08
N LEU A 161 30.18 27.84 24.88
CA LEU A 161 29.93 29.24 24.55
C LEU A 161 30.45 30.16 25.66
N PRO A 162 31.08 31.31 25.34
CA PRO A 162 31.63 32.22 26.35
C PRO A 162 30.54 32.76 27.28
N VAL A 163 30.89 33.02 28.55
CA VAL A 163 29.94 33.59 29.53
C VAL A 163 29.47 34.98 29.13
N GLU A 164 30.31 35.73 28.41
CA GLU A 164 30.01 37.04 27.85
C GLU A 164 28.87 37.01 26.82
N VAL A 165 28.69 35.87 26.14
CA VAL A 165 27.58 35.64 25.20
C VAL A 165 26.31 35.19 25.94
N GLN A 166 26.44 34.69 27.17
CA GLN A 166 25.33 34.16 27.97
C GLN A 166 24.76 35.19 28.96
N GLU A 167 25.58 36.12 29.45
CA GLU A 167 25.21 37.05 30.52
C GLU A 167 25.13 38.51 30.07
N VAL A 168 23.92 39.06 30.10
CA VAL A 168 23.62 40.47 29.79
C VAL A 168 24.29 41.43 30.79
N SER A 169 24.53 40.99 32.02
CA SER A 169 25.21 41.74 33.10
C SER A 169 26.66 42.11 32.78
N LEU A 170 27.30 41.40 31.83
CA LEU A 170 28.69 41.63 31.46
C LEU A 170 28.86 42.72 30.39
N LEU A 171 27.76 43.22 29.81
CA LEU A 171 27.77 44.29 28.81
C LEU A 171 28.34 45.60 29.36
N ASP A 172 28.13 45.88 30.65
CA ASP A 172 28.63 47.08 31.33
C ASP A 172 30.17 47.16 31.38
N LYS A 173 30.86 46.03 31.13
CA LYS A 173 32.33 45.95 31.10
C LYS A 173 32.93 46.32 29.74
N ILE A 174 32.10 46.50 28.72
CA ILE A 174 32.54 46.91 27.38
C ILE A 174 32.74 48.42 27.38
N THR A 175 34.00 48.83 27.35
CA THR A 175 34.39 50.24 27.42
C THR A 175 34.87 50.81 26.09
N ASP A 176 35.13 49.93 25.12
CA ASP A 176 35.67 50.29 23.82
C ASP A 176 34.89 49.63 22.67
N LYS A 177 34.90 50.32 21.53
CA LYS A 177 34.17 49.92 20.32
C LYS A 177 34.64 48.56 19.78
N GLU A 178 35.93 48.25 19.87
CA GLU A 178 36.50 47.04 19.29
C GLU A 178 36.04 45.78 20.06
N SER A 179 36.04 45.85 21.39
CA SER A 179 35.50 44.80 22.26
C SER A 179 34.00 44.59 22.06
N GLY A 180 33.24 45.66 21.84
CA GLY A 180 31.82 45.59 21.51
C GLY A 180 31.54 44.90 20.18
N GLU A 181 32.31 45.24 19.13
CA GLU A 181 32.20 44.60 17.82
C GLU A 181 32.57 43.11 17.88
N ARG A 182 33.59 42.73 18.66
CA ARG A 182 33.95 41.33 18.89
C ARG A 182 32.82 40.55 19.58
N LEU A 183 32.21 41.11 20.63
CA LEU A 183 31.11 40.46 21.32
C LEU A 183 29.89 40.32 20.42
N SER A 184 29.52 41.37 19.67
CA SER A 184 28.41 41.30 18.71
C SER A 184 28.58 40.15 17.73
N LYS A 185 29.78 40.00 17.17
CA LYS A 185 30.10 38.89 16.26
C LYS A 185 29.98 37.53 16.94
N MET A 186 30.50 37.37 18.15
CA MET A 186 30.38 36.11 18.90
C MET A 186 28.91 35.75 19.20
N VAL A 187 28.09 36.75 19.53
CA VAL A 187 26.65 36.56 19.77
C VAL A 187 25.94 36.16 18.48
N GLU A 188 26.22 36.82 17.36
CA GLU A 188 25.66 36.47 16.05
C GLU A 188 26.01 35.04 15.62
N ASP A 189 27.28 34.65 15.79
CA ASP A 189 27.77 33.30 15.50
C ASP A 189 27.08 32.25 16.40
N ALA A 190 26.92 32.57 17.70
CA ALA A 190 26.23 31.69 18.66
C ALA A 190 24.73 31.55 18.36
N CYS A 191 24.05 32.66 18.02
CA CYS A 191 22.64 32.64 17.61
C CYS A 191 22.43 31.79 16.37
N THR A 192 23.31 31.92 15.38
CA THR A 192 23.25 31.12 14.14
C THR A 192 23.44 29.63 14.44
N LEU A 193 24.43 29.28 15.29
CA LEU A 193 24.67 27.90 15.71
C LEU A 193 23.47 27.29 16.45
N LEU A 194 22.87 28.03 17.38
CA LEU A 194 21.71 27.59 18.16
C LEU A 194 20.46 27.45 17.27
N ALA A 195 20.26 28.37 16.32
CA ALA A 195 19.15 28.29 15.37
C ALA A 195 19.28 27.05 14.46
N ASP A 196 20.46 26.79 13.91
CA ASP A 196 20.71 25.58 13.10
C ASP A 196 20.51 24.30 13.91
N TYR A 197 21.09 24.23 15.11
CA TYR A 197 20.97 23.05 15.98
C TYR A 197 19.52 22.80 16.41
N SER A 198 18.79 23.85 16.80
CA SER A 198 17.38 23.73 17.21
C SER A 198 16.47 23.34 16.06
N GLY A 199 16.70 23.88 14.85
CA GLY A 199 15.99 23.47 13.63
C GLY A 199 16.23 22.00 13.28
N ARG A 200 17.49 21.57 13.30
CA ARG A 200 17.86 20.16 13.07
C ARG A 200 17.29 19.24 14.14
N LEU A 201 17.26 19.66 15.40
CA LEU A 201 16.68 18.89 16.51
C LEU A 201 15.15 18.76 16.37
N ALA A 202 14.47 19.82 15.95
CA ALA A 202 13.03 19.77 15.70
C ALA A 202 12.68 18.78 14.57
N ALA A 203 13.45 18.78 13.49
CA ALA A 203 13.30 17.81 12.40
C ALA A 203 13.52 16.36 12.88
N ASP A 204 14.61 16.09 13.61
CA ASP A 204 14.89 14.77 14.19
C ASP A 204 13.76 14.29 15.12
N ILE A 205 13.20 15.18 15.94
CA ILE A 205 12.06 14.84 16.82
C ILE A 205 10.83 14.42 16.00
N ASP A 206 10.52 15.13 14.92
CA ASP A 206 9.35 14.80 14.09
C ASP A 206 9.56 13.49 13.30
N ASP A 207 10.77 13.26 12.79
CA ASP A 207 11.14 11.99 12.15
C ASP A 207 11.03 10.82 13.15
N ARG A 208 11.49 10.98 14.39
CA ARG A 208 11.33 9.98 15.46
C ARG A 208 9.87 9.68 15.76
N LYS A 209 9.00 10.70 15.86
CA LYS A 209 7.56 10.49 16.07
C LYS A 209 6.92 9.71 14.92
N GLN A 210 7.36 9.95 13.68
CA GLN A 210 6.87 9.20 12.53
C GLN A 210 7.36 7.74 12.58
N LEU A 211 8.64 7.53 12.88
CA LEU A 211 9.25 6.21 13.02
C LEU A 211 8.55 5.38 14.10
N THR A 212 8.30 5.95 15.29
CA THR A 212 7.58 5.27 16.38
C THR A 212 6.20 4.77 15.92
N ARG A 213 5.42 5.62 15.26
CA ARG A 213 4.09 5.24 14.73
C ARG A 213 4.18 4.11 13.72
N MET A 214 5.22 4.08 12.89
CA MET A 214 5.41 3.00 11.92
C MET A 214 5.83 1.69 12.58
N LEU A 215 6.70 1.74 13.59
CA LEU A 215 7.10 0.57 14.37
C LEU A 215 5.91 -0.03 15.14
N GLU A 216 5.04 0.80 15.73
CA GLU A 216 3.80 0.35 16.36
C GLU A 216 2.88 -0.37 15.36
N ALA A 217 2.71 0.19 14.15
CA ALA A 217 1.91 -0.43 13.10
C ALA A 217 2.51 -1.74 12.58
N LEU A 218 3.85 -1.87 12.57
CA LEU A 218 4.52 -3.13 12.24
C LEU A 218 4.33 -4.18 13.33
N ALA A 219 4.47 -3.81 14.61
CA ALA A 219 4.23 -4.71 15.73
C ALA A 219 2.79 -5.25 15.73
N GLU A 220 1.81 -4.42 15.39
CA GLU A 220 0.41 -4.86 15.26
C GLU A 220 0.24 -5.89 14.12
N LYS A 221 0.91 -5.67 12.98
CA LYS A 221 0.89 -6.62 11.86
C LYS A 221 1.58 -7.93 12.20
N GLU A 222 2.71 -7.88 12.92
CA GLU A 222 3.42 -9.05 13.40
C GLU A 222 2.53 -9.89 14.33
N HIS A 223 1.84 -9.24 15.27
CA HIS A 223 0.90 -9.93 16.15
C HIS A 223 -0.27 -10.61 15.38
N LYS A 224 -0.81 -9.93 14.36
CA LYS A 224 -1.83 -10.52 13.48
C LYS A 224 -1.28 -11.71 12.70
N LEU A 225 -0.05 -11.62 12.21
CA LEU A 225 0.61 -12.71 11.49
C LEU A 225 0.78 -13.95 12.38
N GLU A 226 1.21 -13.78 13.63
CA GLU A 226 1.28 -14.88 14.60
C GLU A 226 -0.09 -15.53 14.84
N GLU A 227 -1.16 -14.72 14.92
CA GLU A 227 -2.52 -15.23 15.06
C GLU A 227 -2.95 -16.06 13.84
N TYR A 228 -2.63 -15.58 12.63
CA TYR A 228 -2.89 -16.33 11.40
C TYR A 228 -2.09 -17.63 11.33
N MET A 229 -0.83 -17.62 11.74
CA MET A 229 -0.01 -18.84 11.84
C MET A 229 -0.62 -19.86 12.81
N ARG A 230 -1.11 -19.41 13.97
CA ARG A 230 -1.83 -20.27 14.92
C ARG A 230 -3.11 -20.85 14.32
N LYS A 231 -3.90 -20.05 13.59
CA LYS A 231 -5.11 -20.52 12.89
C LYS A 231 -4.78 -21.55 11.81
N LEU A 232 -3.75 -21.30 11.01
CA LEU A 232 -3.30 -22.21 9.96
C LEU A 232 -2.85 -23.57 10.52
N ALA A 233 -2.13 -23.57 11.65
CA ALA A 233 -1.73 -24.78 12.34
C ALA A 233 -2.94 -25.62 12.79
N ARG A 234 -3.99 -24.95 13.32
CA ARG A 234 -5.24 -25.61 13.72
C ARG A 234 -5.98 -26.21 12.53
N VAL A 235 -6.10 -25.46 11.43
CA VAL A 235 -6.75 -25.96 10.20
C VAL A 235 -6.00 -27.17 9.67
N SER A 236 -4.67 -27.10 9.63
CA SER A 236 -3.82 -28.20 9.19
C SER A 236 -4.01 -29.46 10.05
N LEU A 237 -4.21 -29.31 11.37
CA LEU A 237 -4.52 -30.42 12.25
C LEU A 237 -5.88 -31.05 11.94
N VAL A 238 -6.93 -30.22 11.78
CA VAL A 238 -8.27 -30.70 11.43
C VAL A 238 -8.25 -31.44 10.09
N CYS A 239 -7.53 -30.93 9.08
CA CYS A 239 -7.38 -31.61 7.80
C CYS A 239 -6.71 -32.98 7.95
N LYS A 240 -5.68 -33.12 8.80
CA LYS A 240 -5.05 -34.41 9.09
C LYS A 240 -6.02 -35.38 9.76
N GLU A 241 -6.76 -34.92 10.78
CA GLU A 241 -7.76 -35.75 11.47
C GLU A 241 -8.88 -36.20 10.54
N LEU A 242 -9.37 -35.29 9.68
CA LEU A 242 -10.40 -35.61 8.68
C LEU A 242 -9.88 -36.64 7.68
N GLY A 243 -8.63 -36.48 7.20
CA GLY A 243 -7.96 -37.46 6.34
C GLY A 243 -7.85 -38.83 6.98
N SER A 244 -7.41 -38.91 8.24
CA SER A 244 -7.35 -40.16 9.00
C SER A 244 -8.73 -40.78 9.19
N ARG A 245 -9.76 -39.97 9.47
CA ARG A 245 -11.15 -40.46 9.58
C ARG A 245 -11.65 -41.06 8.28
N ILE A 246 -11.42 -40.39 7.15
CA ILE A 246 -11.79 -40.90 5.83
C ILE A 246 -11.09 -42.24 5.55
N GLN A 247 -9.80 -42.38 5.88
CA GLN A 247 -9.07 -43.63 5.73
C GLN A 247 -9.56 -44.76 6.65
N SER A 248 -10.13 -44.40 7.81
CA SER A 248 -10.70 -45.37 8.76
C SER A 248 -12.16 -45.76 8.45
N LEU A 249 -12.80 -45.14 7.45
CA LEU A 249 -14.17 -45.49 7.08
C LEU A 249 -14.21 -46.93 6.52
N PRO A 250 -15.21 -47.74 6.91
CA PRO A 250 -15.37 -49.08 6.36
C PRO A 250 -15.62 -48.99 4.84
N ASP A 251 -14.98 -49.89 4.10
CA ASP A 251 -15.23 -50.04 2.66
C ASP A 251 -16.68 -50.49 2.45
N LEU A 252 -17.51 -49.56 1.98
CA LEU A 252 -18.95 -49.77 1.76
C LEU A 252 -19.24 -50.86 0.73
N SER A 253 -18.23 -51.29 -0.05
CA SER A 253 -18.33 -52.44 -0.97
C SER A 253 -18.39 -53.80 -0.27
N ARG A 254 -18.14 -53.86 1.05
CA ARG A 254 -18.13 -55.10 1.86
C ARG A 254 -19.37 -55.31 2.72
N LEU A 255 -20.36 -54.42 2.66
CA LEU A 255 -21.62 -54.60 3.39
C LEU A 255 -22.49 -55.67 2.70
N PRO A 256 -23.05 -56.65 3.44
CA PRO A 256 -23.97 -57.61 2.85
C PRO A 256 -25.23 -56.89 2.37
N ASN A 257 -25.69 -57.23 1.17
CA ASN A 257 -26.79 -56.57 0.47
C ASN A 257 -28.12 -56.80 1.23
N VAL A 258 -28.53 -55.87 2.08
CA VAL A 258 -29.82 -55.92 2.78
C VAL A 258 -30.93 -55.39 1.86
N THR A 259 -31.18 -56.13 0.77
CA THR A 259 -32.36 -55.94 -0.10
C THR A 259 -33.41 -57.04 0.11
N GLY A 260 -33.36 -57.76 1.25
CA GLY A 260 -34.15 -58.98 1.45
C GLY A 260 -35.11 -59.03 2.64
N SER A 261 -35.12 -58.06 3.55
CA SER A 261 -36.05 -58.09 4.70
C SER A 261 -36.81 -56.79 4.82
N HIS A 262 -38.10 -56.85 4.45
CA HIS A 262 -39.11 -55.84 4.73
C HIS A 262 -39.08 -55.43 6.22
N MET A 263 -38.33 -54.38 6.54
CA MET A 263 -38.52 -53.61 7.76
C MET A 263 -39.35 -52.39 7.34
N HIS A 264 -40.66 -52.44 7.56
CA HIS A 264 -41.51 -51.26 7.47
C HIS A 264 -41.02 -50.26 8.53
N LEU A 265 -40.38 -49.18 8.08
CA LEU A 265 -40.12 -48.02 8.93
C LEU A 265 -41.43 -47.26 9.12
N PRO A 266 -41.81 -46.88 10.36
CA PRO A 266 -43.00 -46.08 10.58
C PRO A 266 -42.83 -44.69 9.94
N PHE A 267 -43.90 -44.19 9.33
CA PHE A 267 -43.93 -42.87 8.71
C PHE A 267 -44.00 -41.80 9.81
N ALA A 268 -43.26 -40.69 9.64
CA ALA A 268 -43.07 -39.65 10.66
C ALA A 268 -44.36 -38.94 11.15
N GLY A 269 -45.54 -39.29 10.61
CA GLY A 269 -46.85 -38.81 11.06
C GLY A 269 -47.42 -39.55 12.27
N ASP A 270 -46.96 -40.77 12.58
CA ASP A 270 -47.51 -41.60 13.67
C ASP A 270 -46.95 -41.24 15.07
N ILE A 271 -46.12 -40.19 15.20
CA ILE A 271 -45.51 -39.77 16.48
C ILE A 271 -46.32 -38.64 17.16
N TYR A 272 -47.35 -38.09 16.50
CA TYR A 272 -48.10 -36.92 16.99
C TYR A 272 -49.63 -37.07 16.93
N SER A 273 -50.17 -38.28 17.09
CA SER A 273 -51.60 -38.56 17.28
C SER A 273 -51.66 -39.83 18.15
N GLU A 274 -52.26 -39.93 19.33
CA GLU A 274 -53.30 -39.19 20.04
C GLU A 274 -53.04 -39.24 21.57
N ASP A 275 -53.77 -38.38 22.28
CA ASP A 275 -54.03 -38.24 23.74
C ASP A 275 -52.97 -37.63 24.68
#